data_AF-A0A966ZCH6-F1
#
_entry.id   AF-A0A966ZCH6-F1
#
_cell.length_a   1.000
_cell.length_b   1.000
_cell.length_c   1.000
_cell.angle_alpha   90.00
_cell.angle_beta   90.00
_cell.angle_gamma   90.00
#
_symmetry.space_group_name_H-M   'P 1'
#
loop_
_entity.id
_entity.type
_entity.pdbx_description
1 polymer ?
#
loop_
_entity_poly.entity_id
_entity_poly.type
_entity_poly.pdbx_seq_one_letter_code
_entity_poly.pdbx_strand_id
1 'polypeptide(L)'
;TTSETGTFAFTLPPGTYSLLVDEQVPPPDCKPYRSQSISVDEAAFNQWWEKPYYLLEVNTADIVELKFHFHHRPFISNDIPCLRYTGPYPP
;
A
#
# COMPACT_ATOMS: atom_id res chain seq x y z
N THR A 1 4.85 -4.57 -19.86
CA THR A 1 3.67 -4.20 -20.69
C THR A 1 2.42 -4.57 -19.91
N THR A 2 1.41 -3.71 -19.89
CA THR A 2 0.12 -3.96 -19.21
C THR A 2 -0.94 -4.23 -20.26
N SER A 3 -1.68 -5.33 -20.16
CA SER A 3 -2.79 -5.68 -21.03
C SER A 3 -4.05 -4.90 -20.66
N GLU A 4 -5.02 -4.85 -21.58
CA GLU A 4 -6.34 -4.24 -21.35
C GLU A 4 -7.12 -4.90 -20.20
N THR A 5 -6.75 -6.13 -19.81
CA THR A 5 -7.31 -6.85 -18.66
C THR A 5 -6.63 -6.50 -17.32
N GLY A 6 -5.69 -5.54 -17.31
CA GLY A 6 -4.93 -5.15 -16.12
C GLY A 6 -3.79 -6.12 -15.77
N THR A 7 -3.50 -7.10 -16.62
CA THR A 7 -2.38 -8.03 -16.41
C THR A 7 -1.09 -7.36 -16.85
N PHE A 8 -0.06 -7.37 -16.01
CA PHE A 8 1.27 -6.88 -16.40
C PHE A 8 2.32 -8.00 -16.30
N ALA A 9 3.33 -7.90 -17.16
CA ALA A 9 4.50 -8.77 -17.13
C ALA A 9 5.78 -7.94 -17.19
N PHE A 10 6.78 -8.38 -16.42
CA PHE A 10 8.14 -7.88 -16.40
C PHE A 10 9.10 -9.00 -15.99
N THR A 11 10.37 -8.85 -16.34
CA THR A 11 11.43 -9.77 -15.93
C THR A 11 12.28 -9.11 -14.85
N LEU A 12 12.46 -9.79 -13.71
CA LEU A 12 13.36 -9.38 -12.64
C LEU A 12 14.45 -10.43 -12.46
N PRO A 13 15.72 -10.03 -12.27
CA PRO A 13 16.74 -10.98 -11.83
C PRO A 13 16.45 -11.49 -10.40
N PRO A 14 17.10 -12.57 -9.96
CA PRO A 14 17.00 -13.05 -8.58
C PRO A 14 17.35 -11.96 -7.58
N GLY A 15 16.53 -11.78 -6.55
CA GLY A 15 16.71 -10.76 -5.52
C GLY A 15 15.46 -10.46 -4.70
N THR A 16 15.61 -9.60 -3.70
CA THR A 16 14.52 -9.08 -2.88
C THR A 16 14.08 -7.73 -3.41
N TYR A 17 12.79 -7.61 -3.72
CA TYR A 17 12.17 -6.40 -4.25
C TYR A 17 11.12 -5.87 -3.29
N SER A 18 11.01 -4.55 -3.24
CA SER A 18 9.97 -3.84 -2.52
C SER A 18 8.97 -3.28 -3.51
N LEU A 19 7.72 -3.71 -3.40
CA LEU A 19 6.60 -3.08 -4.08
C LEU A 19 6.10 -1.93 -3.23
N LEU A 20 6.02 -0.77 -3.85
CA LEU A 20 5.49 0.46 -3.25
C LEU A 20 4.20 0.82 -3.99
N VAL A 21 3.27 1.45 -3.27
CA VAL A 21 2.16 2.15 -3.90
C VAL A 21 2.59 3.59 -4.23
N ASP A 22 1.94 4.23 -5.20
CA ASP A 22 2.29 5.59 -5.65
C ASP A 22 2.34 6.58 -4.48
N GLU A 23 1.48 6.40 -3.47
CA GLU A 23 1.46 7.24 -2.28
C GLU A 23 2.76 7.15 -1.47
N GLN A 24 3.51 6.03 -1.51
CA GLN A 24 4.76 5.85 -0.76
C GLN A 24 6.00 6.43 -1.45
N VAL A 25 5.88 6.96 -2.67
CA VAL A 25 6.99 7.61 -3.39
C VAL A 25 7.46 8.90 -2.70
N PRO A 26 6.57 9.81 -2.28
CA PRO A 26 6.97 10.97 -1.48
C PRO A 26 7.27 10.61 -0.01
N PRO A 27 7.97 11.50 0.73
CA PRO A 27 8.12 11.39 2.18
C PRO A 27 6.76 11.29 2.90
N PRO A 28 6.70 10.63 4.07
CA PRO A 28 5.45 10.46 4.81
C PRO A 28 4.82 11.82 5.15
N ASP A 29 3.59 12.03 4.70
CA ASP A 29 2.75 13.14 5.13
C ASP A 29 1.40 12.63 5.63
N CYS A 30 1.19 12.73 6.95
CA CYS A 30 -0.05 12.31 7.59
C CYS A 30 -1.15 13.39 7.57
N LYS A 31 -0.83 14.64 7.20
CA LYS A 31 -1.79 15.76 7.24
C LYS A 31 -3.01 15.55 6.36
N PRO A 32 -2.91 15.00 5.13
CA PRO A 32 -4.08 14.80 4.27
C PRO A 32 -5.13 13.85 4.86
N TYR A 33 -4.72 12.95 5.76
CA TYR A 33 -5.61 11.98 6.39
C TYR A 33 -6.31 12.53 7.63
N ARG A 34 -5.89 13.68 8.16
CA ARG A 34 -6.51 14.30 9.34
C ARG A 34 -7.84 14.94 8.95
N SER A 35 -8.90 14.52 9.61
CA SER A 35 -10.22 15.14 9.49
C SER A 35 -10.93 15.15 10.84
N GLN A 36 -12.10 15.76 10.93
CA GLN A 36 -12.92 15.75 12.17
C GLN A 36 -13.23 14.32 12.64
N SER A 37 -13.26 13.36 11.72
CA SER A 37 -13.63 11.98 11.99
C SER A 37 -12.44 11.01 11.88
N ILE A 38 -11.23 11.49 11.59
CA ILE A 38 -10.04 10.64 11.43
C ILE A 38 -8.89 11.23 12.24
N SER A 39 -8.41 10.44 13.19
CA SER A 39 -7.17 10.71 13.92
C SER A 39 -6.05 9.83 13.41
N VAL A 40 -4.82 10.36 13.44
CA VAL A 40 -3.62 9.66 12.96
C VAL A 40 -2.59 9.61 14.07
N ASP A 41 -2.13 8.41 14.40
CA ASP A 41 -0.91 8.24 15.18
C ASP A 41 0.29 8.47 14.26
N GLU A 42 0.95 9.63 14.39
CA GLU A 42 2.07 10.01 13.51
C GLU A 42 3.26 9.04 13.63
N ALA A 43 3.54 8.54 14.83
CA ALA A 43 4.66 7.64 15.05
C ALA A 43 4.40 6.30 14.37
N ALA A 44 3.19 5.75 14.53
CA ALA A 44 2.78 4.53 13.84
C ALA A 44 2.67 4.73 12.33
N PHE A 45 2.25 5.91 11.85
CA PHE A 45 2.21 6.26 10.43
C PHE A 45 3.61 6.22 9.81
N ASN A 46 4.58 6.90 10.42
CA ASN A 46 5.95 6.92 9.93
C ASN A 46 6.56 5.51 9.89
N GLN A 47 6.35 4.71 10.94
CA GLN A 47 6.83 3.31 10.98
C GLN A 47 6.16 2.41 9.94
N TRP A 48 4.89 2.63 9.64
CA TRP A 48 4.21 1.90 8.58
C TRP A 48 4.70 2.34 7.21
N TRP A 49 4.93 3.65 7.01
CA TRP A 49 5.39 4.22 5.75
C TRP A 49 6.78 3.75 5.33
N GLU A 50 7.66 3.47 6.31
CA GLU A 50 9.00 2.91 6.09
C GLU A 50 8.96 1.46 5.58
N LYS A 51 7.82 0.77 5.68
CA LYS A 51 7.68 -0.62 5.22
C LYS A 51 7.18 -0.64 3.79
N PRO A 52 7.73 -1.51 2.93
CA PRO A 52 7.18 -1.70 1.60
C PRO A 52 5.76 -2.27 1.71
N TYR A 53 4.91 -1.92 0.74
CA TYR A 53 3.57 -2.48 0.66
C TYR A 53 3.61 -4.01 0.54
N TYR A 54 4.59 -4.53 -0.21
CA TYR A 54 4.85 -5.96 -0.31
C TYR A 54 6.34 -6.24 -0.56
N LEU A 55 6.86 -7.28 0.10
CA LEU A 55 8.19 -7.82 -0.19
C LEU A 55 8.07 -8.98 -1.16
N LEU A 56 8.63 -8.82 -2.35
CA LEU A 56 8.70 -9.85 -3.38
C LEU A 56 10.09 -10.48 -3.38
N GLU A 57 10.16 -11.77 -3.06
CA GLU A 57 11.38 -12.56 -3.15
C GLU A 57 11.41 -13.34 -4.46
N VAL A 58 12.28 -12.92 -5.39
CA VAL A 58 12.51 -13.62 -6.64
C VAL A 58 13.72 -14.52 -6.44
N ASN A 59 13.46 -15.82 -6.30
CA ASN A 59 14.52 -16.81 -6.17
C ASN A 59 14.99 -17.26 -7.56
N THR A 60 14.80 -18.52 -7.93
CA THR A 60 15.40 -19.10 -9.15
C THR A 60 14.41 -19.44 -10.25
N ALA A 61 13.11 -19.27 -10.02
CA ALA A 61 12.06 -19.62 -10.98
C ALA A 61 11.14 -18.43 -11.23
N ASP A 62 10.58 -18.38 -12.44
CA ASP A 62 9.58 -17.39 -12.81
C ASP A 62 8.38 -17.48 -11.86
N ILE A 63 7.96 -16.32 -11.36
CA ILE A 63 6.76 -16.24 -10.55
C ILE A 63 5.58 -16.00 -11.49
N VAL A 64 4.75 -17.04 -11.65
CA VAL A 64 3.52 -16.99 -12.43
C VAL A 64 2.33 -16.68 -11.52
N GLU A 65 1.37 -15.91 -12.05
CA GLU A 65 0.09 -15.58 -11.38
C GLU A 65 0.20 -14.89 -10.02
N LEU A 66 1.12 -13.94 -9.86
CA LEU A 66 1.20 -13.12 -8.66
C LEU A 66 -0.10 -12.31 -8.50
N LYS A 67 -0.95 -12.69 -7.53
CA LYS A 67 -2.23 -12.04 -7.23
C LYS A 67 -2.08 -11.13 -6.01
N PHE A 68 -2.28 -9.84 -6.22
CA PHE A 68 -2.37 -8.86 -5.13
C PHE A 68 -3.82 -8.51 -4.87
N HIS A 69 -4.23 -8.58 -3.61
CA HIS A 69 -5.53 -8.09 -3.16
C HIS A 69 -5.31 -6.77 -2.43
N PHE A 70 -5.59 -5.67 -3.13
CA PHE A 70 -5.57 -4.35 -2.53
C PHE A 70 -6.93 -4.11 -1.86
N HIS A 71 -6.96 -4.14 -0.53
CA HIS A 71 -8.14 -3.76 0.24
C HIS A 71 -8.16 -2.24 0.39
N HIS A 72 -9.20 -1.60 -0.18
CA HIS A 72 -9.45 -0.18 -0.02
C HIS A 72 -10.64 0.01 0.92
N ARG A 73 -10.45 0.78 2.00
CA ARG A 73 -11.58 1.25 2.80
C ARG A 73 -12.23 2.42 2.07
N PRO A 74 -13.56 2.59 2.11
CA PRO A 74 -14.24 3.63 1.33
C PRO A 74 -13.82 5.08 1.68
N PHE A 75 -13.16 5.28 2.83
CA PHE A 75 -12.78 6.61 3.34
C PHE A 75 -11.30 6.70 3.76
N ILE A 76 -10.56 5.62 3.61
CA ILE A 76 -9.14 5.56 3.94
C ILE A 76 -8.46 4.87 2.77
N SER A 77 -7.72 5.63 1.98
CA SER A 77 -6.89 5.10 0.90
C SER A 77 -5.83 4.18 1.52
N ASN A 78 -5.89 2.90 1.15
CA ASN A 78 -5.03 1.81 1.62
C ASN A 78 -5.26 1.43 3.09
N ASP A 79 -5.02 0.17 3.47
CA ASP A 79 -5.21 -0.34 4.83
C ASP A 79 -4.15 0.20 5.81
N ILE A 80 -4.09 1.53 5.98
CA ILE A 80 -3.15 2.20 6.88
C ILE A 80 -3.61 1.94 8.32
N PRO A 81 -2.89 1.12 9.12
CA PRO A 81 -3.37 0.65 10.42
C PRO A 81 -3.38 1.75 11.49
N CYS A 82 -2.65 2.84 11.28
CA CYS A 82 -2.53 3.95 12.22
C CYS A 82 -3.63 5.02 12.08
N LEU A 83 -4.59 4.83 11.15
CA LEU A 83 -5.74 5.70 10.99
C LEU A 83 -6.91 5.17 11.84
N ARG A 84 -7.41 6.02 12.73
CA ARG A 84 -8.56 5.72 13.59
C ARG A 84 -9.73 6.60 13.20
N TYR A 85 -10.81 5.98 12.73
CA TYR A 85 -12.07 6.64 12.47
C TYR A 85 -12.89 6.77 13.76
N THR A 86 -13.34 7.97 14.08
CA THR A 86 -14.16 8.28 15.26
C THR A 86 -15.47 9.00 14.89
N GLY A 87 -15.83 9.00 13.60
CA GLY A 87 -17.07 9.61 13.12
C GLY A 87 -18.30 8.70 13.25
N PRO A 88 -19.50 9.21 12.90
CA PRO A 88 -20.70 8.40 12.81
C PRO A 88 -20.54 7.33 11.73
N TYR A 89 -21.11 6.13 11.93
CA TYR A 89 -21.03 5.08 10.91
C TYR A 89 -21.60 5.62 9.58
N PRO A 90 -20.85 5.55 8.47
CA PRO A 90 -21.34 6.00 7.18
C PRO A 90 -22.57 5.16 6.76
N PRO A 91 -23.56 5.76 6.08
CA PRO A 91 -24.75 5.04 5.61
C PRO A 91 -24.42 3.96 4.57
#